data_AF-X0VLZ9-F1
#
_entry.id   AF-X0VLZ9-F1
#
_cell.length_a   1.000
_cell.length_b   1.000
_cell.length_c   1.000
_cell.angle_alpha   90.00
_cell.angle_beta   90.00
_cell.angle_gamma   90.00
#
_symmetry.space_group_name_H-M   'P 1'
#
loop_
_entity.id
_entity.type
_entity.pdbx_description
1 polymer ?
#
loop_
_entity_poly.entity_id
_entity_poly.type
_entity_poly.pdbx_seq_one_letter_code
_entity_poly.pdbx_strand_id
1 'polypeptide(L)'
;STWKKSDVGMRGWSLSVEGFYDPTDTTGQDEVKDAWAAGSLINDIKLYVDAASYWIPDVTTDSNAGGRVTSYAVNTAHDAVAGISFTLSGSGPITFV
;
A
#
# COMPACT_ATOMS: atom_id res chain seq x y z
N SER A 1 -19.57 10.34 -25.37
CA SER A 1 -20.41 10.41 -24.16
C SER A 1 -19.48 10.29 -22.97
N THR A 2 -19.37 11.37 -22.23
CA THR A 2 -18.17 11.75 -21.46
C THR A 2 -18.41 11.48 -19.97
N TRP A 3 -18.68 10.24 -19.61
CA TRP A 3 -18.84 9.82 -18.21
C TRP A 3 -18.46 8.36 -18.03
N LYS A 4 -17.21 8.12 -17.63
CA LYS A 4 -16.86 7.49 -16.35
C LYS A 4 -15.48 8.01 -15.97
N LYS A 5 -15.42 9.21 -15.38
CA LYS A 5 -14.37 9.44 -14.38
C LYS A 5 -14.72 8.46 -13.29
N SER A 6 -13.97 7.38 -13.16
CA SER A 6 -14.05 6.56 -11.96
C SER A 6 -13.87 7.55 -10.83
N ASP A 7 -14.87 7.69 -9.98
CA ASP A 7 -14.84 8.60 -8.84
C ASP A 7 -13.50 8.41 -8.12
N VAL A 8 -12.91 9.50 -7.65
CA VAL A 8 -11.68 9.43 -6.84
C VAL A 8 -12.01 8.54 -5.64
N GLY A 9 -11.52 7.29 -5.64
CA GLY A 9 -11.91 6.27 -4.65
C GLY A 9 -12.56 4.99 -5.18
N MET A 10 -12.69 4.78 -6.49
CA MET A 10 -13.09 3.46 -7.01
C MET A 10 -11.92 2.48 -6.81
N ARG A 11 -12.07 1.54 -5.87
CA ARG A 11 -11.08 0.48 -5.57
C ARG A 11 -10.71 -0.28 -6.84
N GLY A 12 -9.56 0.04 -7.43
CA GLY A 12 -9.02 -0.71 -8.57
C GLY A 12 -8.39 -2.03 -8.12
N TRP A 13 -7.80 -2.02 -6.92
CA TRP A 13 -7.15 -3.17 -6.31
C TRP A 13 -7.14 -3.00 -4.79
N SER A 14 -6.86 -4.10 -4.07
CA SER A 14 -6.68 -4.11 -2.62
C SER A 14 -5.48 -4.96 -2.28
N LEU A 15 -4.69 -4.52 -1.29
CA LEU A 15 -3.56 -5.28 -0.77
C LEU A 15 -3.75 -5.48 0.73
N SER A 16 -3.51 -6.69 1.21
CA SER A 16 -3.44 -6.99 2.63
C SER A 16 -2.07 -7.58 2.92
N VAL A 17 -1.40 -7.06 3.93
CA VAL A 17 -0.07 -7.50 4.35
C VAL A 17 -0.12 -7.86 5.82
N GLU A 18 0.47 -9.00 6.15
CA GLU A 18 0.68 -9.47 7.51
C GLU A 18 2.11 -9.99 7.61
N GLY A 19 2.78 -9.69 8.71
CA GLY A 19 4.16 -10.11 8.92
C GLY A 19 4.69 -9.76 10.29
N PHE A 20 6.01 -9.86 10.44
CA PHE A 20 6.71 -9.48 11.65
C PHE A 20 7.12 -8.01 11.59
N TYR A 21 6.90 -7.30 12.68
CA TYR A 21 7.35 -5.94 12.87
C TYR A 21 8.87 -5.95 13.10
N ASP A 22 9.59 -5.10 12.39
CA ASP A 22 11.03 -4.92 12.55
C ASP A 22 11.29 -3.47 13.01
N PRO A 23 11.74 -3.26 14.26
CA PRO A 23 11.98 -1.92 14.78
C PRO A 23 13.12 -1.16 14.09
N THR A 24 13.95 -1.84 13.29
CA THR A 24 15.05 -1.21 12.55
C THR A 24 14.64 -0.70 11.17
N ASP A 25 13.50 -1.15 10.64
CA ASP A 25 12.96 -0.70 9.37
C ASP A 25 12.23 0.64 9.54
N THR A 26 13.00 1.71 9.44
CA THR A 26 12.52 3.10 9.49
C THR A 26 12.13 3.65 8.12
N THR A 27 12.16 2.82 7.08
CA THR A 27 11.81 3.24 5.72
C THR A 27 10.43 2.74 5.35
N GLY A 28 10.20 1.43 5.29
CA GLY A 28 8.92 0.88 4.86
C GLY A 28 7.85 0.96 5.94
N GLN A 29 8.15 0.49 7.16
CA GLN A 29 7.15 0.43 8.24
C GLN A 29 6.75 1.81 8.75
N ASP A 30 7.70 2.75 8.81
CA ASP A 30 7.40 4.14 9.14
C ASP A 30 6.60 4.84 8.03
N GLU A 31 6.90 4.61 6.75
CA GLU A 31 6.11 5.17 5.64
C GLU A 31 4.65 4.71 5.70
N VAL A 32 4.40 3.41 5.96
CA VAL A 32 3.02 2.88 6.08
C VAL A 32 2.30 3.51 7.27
N LYS A 33 2.98 3.66 8.40
CA LYS A 33 2.42 4.26 9.62
C LYS A 33 2.10 5.74 9.40
N ASP A 34 3.01 6.49 8.81
CA ASP A 34 2.85 7.92 8.53
C ASP A 34 1.75 8.13 7.49
N ALA A 35 1.70 7.30 6.44
CA ALA A 35 0.66 7.35 5.43
C ALA A 35 -0.72 6.99 5.99
N TRP A 36 -0.79 6.05 6.93
CA TRP A 36 -2.03 5.76 7.66
C TRP A 36 -2.47 6.95 8.53
N ALA A 37 -1.55 7.53 9.31
CA ALA A 37 -1.85 8.64 10.22
C ALA A 37 -2.25 9.92 9.48
N ALA A 38 -1.56 10.22 8.37
CA ALA A 38 -1.88 11.37 7.50
C ALA A 38 -3.05 11.08 6.55
N GLY A 39 -3.41 9.81 6.37
CA GLY A 39 -4.30 9.38 5.30
C GLY A 39 -3.78 9.81 3.94
N SER A 40 -2.49 9.68 3.66
CA SER A 40 -1.91 9.96 2.34
C SER A 40 -1.99 8.73 1.43
N LEU A 41 -1.70 8.94 0.15
CA LEU A 41 -1.47 7.86 -0.81
C LEU A 41 0.01 7.47 -0.77
N ILE A 42 0.28 6.17 -0.79
CA ILE A 42 1.61 5.61 -1.02
C ILE A 42 1.70 5.27 -2.50
N ASN A 43 2.70 5.84 -3.18
CA ASN A 43 2.84 5.75 -4.63
C ASN A 43 3.98 4.80 -5.03
N ASP A 44 4.97 4.60 -4.16
CA ASP A 44 6.09 3.68 -4.37
C ASP A 44 5.77 2.30 -3.78
N ILE A 45 4.86 1.58 -4.44
CA ILE A 45 4.47 0.22 -4.05
C ILE A 45 5.00 -0.74 -5.11
N LYS A 46 5.73 -1.77 -4.68
CA LYS A 46 6.24 -2.84 -5.55
C LYS A 46 5.73 -4.19 -5.09
N LEU A 47 4.94 -4.85 -5.93
CA LEU A 47 4.40 -6.18 -5.70
C LEU A 47 5.19 -7.18 -6.54
N TYR A 48 6.22 -7.76 -5.95
CA TYR A 48 7.12 -8.69 -6.62
C TYR A 48 6.44 -10.02 -6.95
N VAL A 49 6.55 -10.45 -8.21
CA VAL A 49 6.25 -11.83 -8.65
C VAL A 49 7.53 -12.65 -8.64
N ASP A 50 8.63 -12.03 -9.07
CA ASP A 50 10.00 -12.55 -8.98
C ASP A 50 11.00 -11.40 -8.78
N ALA A 51 12.31 -11.66 -8.92
CA ALA A 51 13.36 -10.66 -8.69
C ALA A 51 13.41 -9.52 -9.74
N ALA A 52 12.86 -9.74 -10.94
CA ALA A 52 12.86 -8.79 -12.05
C ALA A 52 11.45 -8.29 -12.42
N SER A 53 10.42 -9.09 -12.12
CA SER A 53 9.04 -8.85 -12.54
C SER A 53 8.16 -8.44 -11.36
N TYR A 54 7.55 -7.28 -11.43
CA TYR A 54 6.74 -6.73 -10.33
C TYR A 54 5.63 -5.79 -10.82
N TRP A 55 4.56 -5.69 -10.04
CA TRP A 55 3.49 -4.73 -10.30
C TRP A 55 3.72 -3.44 -9.50
N ILE A 56 3.48 -2.30 -10.15
CA ILE A 56 3.54 -0.97 -9.53
C ILE A 56 2.31 -0.14 -9.88
N PRO A 57 1.91 0.83 -9.03
CA PRO A 57 0.99 1.87 -9.42
C PRO A 57 1.51 2.67 -10.61
N ASP A 58 0.69 2.85 -11.65
CA ASP A 58 1.08 3.63 -12.82
C ASP A 58 0.84 5.12 -12.58
N VAL A 59 1.80 5.73 -11.88
CA VAL A 59 1.85 7.17 -11.59
C VAL A 59 2.11 8.04 -12.84
N THR A 60 2.52 7.42 -13.95
CA THR A 60 2.78 8.13 -15.21
C THR A 60 1.50 8.41 -15.98
N THR A 61 0.58 7.44 -15.99
CA THR A 61 -0.75 7.57 -16.60
C THR A 61 -1.72 8.29 -15.66
N ASP A 62 -1.64 8.07 -14.35
CA ASP A 62 -2.47 8.75 -13.35
C ASP A 62 -1.62 9.14 -12.13
N SER A 63 -1.40 10.44 -11.92
CA SER A 63 -0.62 10.94 -10.78
C SER A 63 -1.23 10.64 -9.41
N ASN A 64 -2.49 10.18 -9.36
CA ASN A 64 -3.17 9.73 -8.14
C ASN A 64 -3.23 8.19 -8.03
N ALA A 65 -2.48 7.47 -8.86
CA ALA A 65 -2.30 6.03 -8.71
C ALA A 65 -1.46 5.73 -7.46
N GLY A 66 -1.98 4.86 -6.59
CA GLY A 66 -1.33 4.55 -5.32
C GLY A 66 -2.24 3.79 -4.37
N GLY A 67 -1.69 3.35 -3.24
CA GLY A 67 -2.41 2.67 -2.18
C GLY A 67 -2.65 3.60 -0.99
N ARG A 68 -3.91 3.75 -0.57
CA ARG A 68 -4.24 4.41 0.70
C ARG A 68 -4.36 3.37 1.80
N VAL A 69 -3.66 3.55 2.92
CA VAL A 69 -3.74 2.62 4.05
C VAL A 69 -5.10 2.79 4.74
N THR A 70 -5.91 1.73 4.77
CA THR A 70 -7.25 1.72 5.37
C THR A 70 -7.28 1.14 6.78
N SER A 71 -6.30 0.30 7.11
CA SER A 71 -6.12 -0.28 8.44
C SER A 71 -4.64 -0.47 8.69
N TYR A 72 -4.24 -0.26 9.94
CA TYR A 72 -2.89 -0.49 10.42
C TYR A 72 -2.97 -0.99 11.86
N ALA A 73 -2.28 -2.08 12.15
CA ALA A 73 -2.20 -2.65 13.48
C ALA A 73 -0.80 -3.20 13.74
N VAL A 74 -0.29 -2.93 14.94
CA VAL A 74 0.91 -3.56 15.49
C VAL A 74 0.48 -4.34 16.73
N ASN A 75 0.67 -5.65 16.68
CA ASN A 75 0.30 -6.56 17.76
C ASN A 75 1.55 -6.98 18.51
N THR A 76 1.65 -6.59 19.78
CA THR A 76 2.74 -7.00 20.67
C THR A 76 2.21 -8.03 21.66
N ALA A 77 2.63 -9.28 21.52
CA ALA A 77 2.37 -10.30 22.53
C ALA A 77 3.58 -10.39 23.47
N HIS A 78 3.33 -10.58 24.76
CA HIS A 78 4.38 -10.70 25.77
C HIS A 78 5.34 -11.89 25.53
N ASP A 79 4.90 -12.91 24.79
CA ASP A 79 5.64 -14.15 24.50
C ASP A 79 5.78 -14.44 23.00
N ALA A 80 5.57 -13.44 22.13
CA ALA A 80 5.72 -13.62 20.69
C ALA A 80 6.39 -12.42 20.01
N VAL A 81 6.94 -12.66 18.83
CA VAL A 81 7.49 -11.61 17.97
C VAL A 81 6.36 -10.63 17.61
N ALA A 82 6.64 -9.34 17.70
CA ALA A 82 5.68 -8.30 17.35
C ALA A 82 5.24 -8.49 15.89
N GLY A 83 3.92 -8.48 15.66
CA GLY A 83 3.33 -8.60 14.33
C GLY A 83 2.89 -7.23 13.81
N ILE A 84 2.96 -7.04 12.51
CA ILE A 84 2.39 -5.90 11.81
C ILE A 84 1.36 -6.40 10.79
N SER A 85 0.21 -5.74 10.74
CA SER A 85 -0.79 -5.97 9.70
C SER A 85 -1.36 -4.65 9.20
N PHE A 86 -1.54 -4.56 7.89
CA PHE A 86 -2.17 -3.41 7.26
C PHE A 86 -2.90 -3.79 5.99
N THR A 87 -3.94 -3.03 5.66
CA THR A 87 -4.67 -3.16 4.41
C THR A 87 -4.61 -1.84 3.66
N LEU A 88 -4.34 -1.92 2.36
CA LEU A 88 -4.34 -0.80 1.43
C LEU A 88 -5.51 -0.93 0.45
N SER A 89 -6.11 0.22 0.16
CA SER A 89 -7.09 0.41 -0.89
C SER A 89 -6.44 1.14 -2.06
N GLY A 90 -6.31 0.46 -3.19
CA GLY A 90 -5.68 0.97 -4.40
C GLY A 90 -6.58 1.90 -5.21
N SER A 91 -6.01 3.03 -5.60
CA SER A 91 -6.55 3.99 -6.57
C SER A 91 -5.71 3.96 -7.84
N GLY A 92 -6.35 4.19 -8.99
CA GLY A 92 -5.68 4.26 -10.29
C GLY A 92 -5.24 2.90 -10.87
N PRO A 93 -4.70 2.90 -12.09
CA PRO A 93 -4.20 1.72 -12.77
C PRO A 93 -2.90 1.19 -12.14
N ILE A 94 -2.67 -0.12 -12.30
CA ILE A 94 -1.38 -0.76 -12.02
C ILE A 94 -0.75 -1.18 -13.34
N THR A 95 0.57 -1.07 -13.44
CA THR A 95 1.35 -1.56 -14.57
C THR A 95 2.30 -2.66 -14.13
N PHE A 96 2.55 -3.61 -15.03
CA PHE A 96 3.56 -4.63 -14.86
C PHE A 96 4.90 -4.12 -15.38
N VAL A 97 5.96 -4.40 -14.64
CA VAL A 97 7.35 -4.14 -15.00
C VAL A 97 8.07 -5.47 -15.09
#